data_AF-A0A725AAX3-F1
#
_entry.id   AF-A0A725AAX3-F1
#
_cell.length_a   1.000
_cell.length_b   1.000
_cell.length_c   1.000
_cell.angle_alpha   90.00
_cell.angle_beta   90.00
_cell.angle_gamma   90.00
#
_symmetry.space_group_name_H-M   'P 1'
#
loop_
_entity.id
_entity.type
_entity.pdbx_description
1 polymer ?
#
loop_
_entity_poly.entity_id
_entity_poly.type
_entity_poly.pdbx_seq_one_letter_code
_entity_poly.pdbx_strand_id
1 'polypeptide(L)'
;MKYIFALGVDILVLVSIIMGFHFGNESLLNIPHFIGWFVGIVNLLAYLSKKSKEGMAKKYQPQPLLFRIYDVLTDVIFVSFCAYQGWMFMAAVYATAACLKAEFKHSMEKTYAKVD
;
A
#
# COMPACT_ATOMS: atom_id res chain seq x y z
N MET A 1 -20.64 -2.87 6.36
CA MET A 1 -20.30 -3.95 5.38
C MET A 1 -18.99 -3.71 4.63
N LYS A 2 -18.68 -2.48 4.17
CA LYS A 2 -17.47 -2.19 3.36
C LYS A 2 -16.13 -2.56 4.03
N TYR A 3 -16.03 -2.42 5.36
CA TYR A 3 -14.81 -2.71 6.12
C TYR A 3 -14.70 -4.18 6.57
N ILE A 4 -15.81 -4.92 6.62
CA ILE A 4 -15.81 -6.32 7.09
C ILE A 4 -15.08 -7.21 6.08
N PHE A 5 -15.32 -6.98 4.78
CA PHE A 5 -14.62 -7.70 3.73
C PHE A 5 -13.11 -7.41 3.74
N ALA A 6 -12.72 -6.14 3.88
CA ALA A 6 -11.31 -5.75 3.96
C ALA A 6 -10.62 -6.41 5.16
N LEU A 7 -11.23 -6.35 6.35
CA LEU A 7 -10.72 -7.03 7.54
C LEU A 7 -10.59 -8.53 7.36
N GLY A 8 -11.56 -9.17 6.70
CA GLY A 8 -11.49 -10.61 6.40
C GLY A 8 -10.30 -10.96 5.51
N VAL A 9 -10.04 -10.14 4.49
CA VAL A 9 -8.86 -10.29 3.61
C VAL A 9 -7.56 -10.09 4.39
N ASP A 10 -7.48 -9.06 5.22
CA ASP A 10 -6.27 -8.77 6.03
C ASP A 10 -5.95 -9.91 7.00
N ILE A 11 -6.97 -10.43 7.70
CA ILE A 11 -6.82 -11.58 8.61
C ILE A 11 -6.36 -12.82 7.83
N LEU A 12 -6.94 -13.09 6.66
CA LEU A 12 -6.57 -14.23 5.81
C LEU A 12 -5.11 -14.13 5.34
N VAL A 13 -4.68 -12.93 4.91
CA VAL A 13 -3.29 -12.65 4.53
C VAL A 13 -2.36 -12.86 5.73
N LEU A 14 -2.68 -12.30 6.90
CA LEU A 14 -1.84 -12.40 8.07
C LEU A 14 -1.71 -13.86 8.57
N VAL A 15 -2.82 -14.58 8.65
CA VAL A 15 -2.85 -15.99 9.06
C VAL A 15 -2.06 -16.85 8.08
N SER A 16 -2.22 -16.65 6.77
CA SER A 16 -1.46 -17.42 5.78
C SER A 16 0.05 -17.17 5.86
N ILE A 17 0.49 -15.94 6.15
CA ILE A 17 1.90 -15.63 6.42
C ILE A 17 2.40 -16.38 7.65
N ILE A 18 1.70 -16.25 8.79
CA ILE A 18 2.12 -16.88 10.06
C ILE A 18 2.20 -18.40 9.91
N MET A 19 1.15 -19.01 9.33
CA MET A 19 1.08 -20.45 9.13
C MET A 19 2.11 -20.93 8.10
N GLY A 20 2.37 -20.15 7.05
CA GLY A 20 3.41 -20.43 6.06
C GLY A 20 4.80 -20.53 6.69
N PHE A 21 5.15 -19.58 7.57
CA PHE A 21 6.41 -19.64 8.33
C PHE A 21 6.44 -20.75 9.36
N HIS A 22 5.36 -20.90 10.14
CA HIS A 22 5.33 -21.85 11.25
C HIS A 22 5.38 -23.31 10.79
N PHE A 23 4.68 -23.64 9.70
CA PHE A 23 4.62 -24.99 9.14
C PHE A 23 5.62 -25.25 8.01
N GLY A 24 6.42 -24.25 7.62
CA GLY A 24 7.34 -24.34 6.47
C GLY A 24 6.62 -24.62 5.15
N ASN A 25 5.33 -24.25 5.04
CA ASN A 25 4.53 -24.50 3.85
C ASN A 25 4.51 -23.28 2.95
N GLU A 26 5.43 -23.24 1.98
CA GLU A 26 5.55 -22.15 1.00
C GLU A 26 4.28 -21.93 0.18
N SER A 27 3.42 -22.94 0.01
CA SER A 27 2.16 -22.77 -0.72
C SER A 27 1.22 -21.78 -0.03
N LEU A 28 1.31 -21.64 1.30
CA LEU A 28 0.52 -20.63 2.05
C LEU A 28 1.02 -19.21 1.78
N LEU A 29 2.32 -19.04 1.48
CA LEU A 29 2.90 -17.74 1.12
C LEU A 29 2.48 -17.26 -0.28
N ASN A 30 1.88 -18.13 -1.10
CA ASN A 30 1.31 -17.72 -2.40
C ASN A 30 0.08 -16.80 -2.24
N ILE A 31 -0.67 -16.95 -1.16
CA ILE A 31 -1.83 -16.12 -0.85
C ILE A 31 -1.44 -14.65 -0.64
N PRO A 32 -0.53 -14.30 0.30
CA PRO A 32 -0.07 -12.93 0.48
C PRO A 32 0.71 -12.44 -0.74
N HIS A 33 1.41 -13.31 -1.46
CA HIS A 33 2.08 -12.93 -2.72
C HIS A 33 1.07 -12.48 -3.79
N PHE A 34 -0.01 -13.25 -4.03
CA PHE A 34 -1.04 -12.90 -5.01
C PHE A 34 -1.79 -11.62 -4.63
N ILE A 35 -2.23 -11.52 -3.39
CA ILE A 35 -2.96 -10.34 -2.89
C ILE A 35 -2.04 -9.11 -2.93
N GLY A 36 -0.78 -9.28 -2.52
CA GLY A 36 0.25 -8.27 -2.62
C GLY A 36 0.40 -7.75 -4.05
N TRP A 37 0.53 -8.63 -5.04
CA TRP A 37 0.62 -8.23 -6.45
C TRP A 37 -0.61 -7.46 -6.92
N PHE A 38 -1.81 -7.95 -6.62
CA PHE A 38 -3.05 -7.31 -7.02
C PHE A 38 -3.14 -5.89 -6.45
N VAL A 39 -2.93 -5.73 -5.14
CA VAL A 39 -2.98 -4.43 -4.46
C VAL A 39 -1.88 -3.49 -4.98
N GLY A 40 -0.66 -4.01 -5.20
CA GLY A 40 0.48 -3.24 -5.66
C GLY A 40 0.26 -2.65 -7.05
N ILE A 41 -0.21 -3.48 -8.00
CA ILE A 41 -0.52 -3.04 -9.37
C ILE A 41 -1.67 -2.03 -9.36
N VAL A 42 -2.76 -2.31 -8.64
CA VAL A 42 -3.91 -1.40 -8.59
C VAL A 42 -3.50 -0.03 -8.02
N ASN A 43 -2.72 -0.01 -6.94
CA ASN A 43 -2.22 1.24 -6.36
C ASN A 43 -1.28 1.98 -7.33
N LEU A 44 -0.32 1.28 -7.95
CA LEU A 44 0.58 1.89 -8.92
C LEU A 44 -0.20 2.51 -10.08
N LEU A 45 -1.14 1.77 -10.66
CA LEU A 45 -1.99 2.26 -11.75
C LEU A 45 -2.86 3.46 -11.32
N ALA A 46 -3.37 3.46 -10.08
CA ALA A 46 -4.13 4.58 -9.54
C ALA A 46 -3.27 5.85 -9.45
N TYR A 47 -1.99 5.74 -9.12
CA TYR A 47 -1.03 6.85 -9.09
C TYR A 47 -0.34 7.13 -10.43
N LEU A 48 -0.57 6.35 -11.49
CA LEU A 48 -0.12 6.69 -12.83
C LEU A 48 -1.25 7.31 -13.67
N SER A 49 -2.50 6.89 -13.43
CA SER A 49 -3.66 7.39 -14.16
C SER A 49 -4.05 8.81 -13.74
N LYS A 50 -4.06 9.74 -14.70
CA LYS A 50 -4.51 11.13 -14.49
C LYS A 50 -5.94 11.21 -13.97
N LYS A 51 -6.86 10.45 -14.57
CA LYS A 51 -8.28 10.41 -14.15
C LYS A 51 -8.43 9.93 -12.71
N SER A 52 -7.64 8.92 -12.32
CA SER A 52 -7.62 8.43 -10.95
C SER A 52 -7.09 9.50 -9.98
N LYS A 53 -5.96 10.15 -10.32
CA LYS A 53 -5.40 11.27 -9.53
C LYS A 53 -6.39 12.40 -9.32
N GLU A 54 -7.09 12.83 -10.35
CA GLU A 54 -8.13 13.87 -10.24
C GLU A 54 -9.27 13.43 -9.31
N GLY A 55 -9.70 12.17 -9.41
CA GLY A 55 -10.70 11.59 -8.51
C GLY A 55 -10.23 11.52 -7.06
N MET A 56 -8.96 11.18 -6.82
CA MET A 56 -8.34 11.16 -5.49
C MET A 56 -8.19 12.58 -4.92
N ALA A 57 -7.77 13.55 -5.74
CA ALA A 57 -7.61 14.94 -5.33
C ALA A 57 -8.92 15.56 -4.87
N LYS A 58 -10.03 15.30 -5.58
CA LYS A 58 -11.38 15.77 -5.20
C LYS A 58 -11.88 15.22 -3.86
N LYS A 59 -11.37 14.06 -3.44
CA LYS A 59 -11.75 13.39 -2.19
C LYS A 59 -10.70 13.55 -1.10
N TYR A 60 -9.61 14.27 -1.39
CA TYR A 60 -8.52 14.44 -0.47
C TYR A 60 -8.96 15.29 0.72
N GLN A 61 -8.57 14.85 1.92
CA GLN A 61 -8.70 15.63 3.13
C GLN A 61 -7.31 15.81 3.72
N PRO A 62 -6.95 17.03 4.19
CA PRO A 62 -5.66 17.27 4.84
C PRO A 62 -5.40 16.27 5.96
N GLN A 63 -4.18 15.75 6.01
CA GLN A 63 -3.80 14.74 7.00
C GLN A 63 -2.76 15.30 7.96
N PRO A 64 -2.91 15.06 9.29
CA PRO A 64 -1.89 15.43 10.26
C PRO A 64 -0.54 14.78 9.92
N LEU A 65 0.55 15.48 10.26
CA LEU A 65 1.92 15.04 9.99
C LEU A 65 2.19 13.61 10.51
N LEU A 66 1.66 13.27 11.69
CA LEU A 66 1.79 11.95 12.30
C LEU A 66 1.27 10.83 11.39
N PHE A 67 0.11 11.01 10.75
CA PHE A 67 -0.45 10.01 9.85
C PHE A 67 0.36 9.89 8.56
N ARG A 68 0.97 10.98 8.08
CA ARG A 68 1.87 10.92 6.93
C ARG A 68 3.15 10.14 7.24
N ILE A 69 3.71 10.31 8.44
CA ILE A 69 4.88 9.55 8.90
C ILE A 69 4.52 8.06 9.05
N TYR A 70 3.38 7.76 9.68
CA TYR A 70 2.88 6.40 9.82
C TYR A 70 2.73 5.71 8.46
N ASP A 71 2.13 6.38 7.48
CA ASP A 71 1.97 5.85 6.13
C ASP A 71 3.31 5.47 5.49
N VAL A 72 4.30 6.38 5.54
CA VAL A 72 5.64 6.13 5.00
C VAL A 72 6.30 4.96 5.71
N LEU A 73 6.17 4.87 7.04
CA LEU A 73 6.73 3.77 7.82
C LEU A 73 6.10 2.43 7.41
N THR A 74 4.78 2.38 7.25
CA THR A 74 4.08 1.16 6.80
C THR A 74 4.48 0.76 5.38
N ASP A 75 4.65 1.74 4.47
CA ASP A 75 5.10 1.48 3.11
C ASP A 75 6.53 0.88 3.11
N VAL A 76 7.45 1.42 3.95
CA VAL A 76 8.81 0.89 4.11
C VAL A 76 8.80 -0.52 4.68
N ILE A 77 8.04 -0.78 5.74
CA ILE A 77 7.94 -2.13 6.35
C ILE A 77 7.48 -3.15 5.32
N PHE A 78 6.48 -2.80 4.51
CA PHE A 78 5.95 -3.70 3.49
C PHE A 78 6.96 -3.96 2.37
N VAL A 79 7.66 -2.92 1.90
CA VAL A 79 8.74 -3.07 0.90
C VAL A 79 9.86 -3.95 1.43
N SER A 80 10.30 -3.74 2.67
CA SER A 80 11.31 -4.57 3.33
C SER A 80 10.86 -6.02 3.48
N PHE A 81 9.59 -6.26 3.82
CA PHE A 81 9.02 -7.60 3.87
C PHE A 81 9.07 -8.27 2.50
N CYS A 82 8.66 -7.58 1.43
CA CYS A 82 8.72 -8.13 0.07
C CYS A 82 10.15 -8.48 -0.34
N ALA A 83 11.11 -7.61 -0.02
CA ALA A 83 12.52 -7.85 -0.31
C ALA A 83 13.06 -9.06 0.47
N TYR A 84 12.69 -9.21 1.74
CA TYR A 84 13.07 -10.35 2.58
C TYR A 84 12.54 -11.68 2.04
N GLN A 85 11.31 -11.71 1.49
CA GLN A 85 10.75 -12.90 0.85
C GLN A 85 11.36 -13.24 -0.52
N GLY A 86 12.27 -12.41 -1.05
CA GLY A 86 12.79 -12.55 -2.41
C GLY A 86 11.83 -12.04 -3.50
N TRP A 87 10.74 -11.37 -3.15
CA TRP A 87 9.76 -10.79 -4.08
C TRP A 87 10.19 -9.42 -4.59
N MET A 88 11.40 -9.35 -5.16
CA MET A 88 12.09 -8.10 -5.49
C MET A 88 11.32 -7.21 -6.46
N PHE A 89 10.66 -7.79 -7.46
CA PHE A 89 9.81 -7.01 -8.39
C PHE A 89 8.61 -6.39 -7.69
N MET A 90 7.96 -7.12 -6.79
CA MET A 90 6.86 -6.59 -6.00
C MET A 90 7.36 -5.48 -5.06
N ALA A 91 8.52 -5.67 -4.43
CA ALA A 91 9.15 -4.63 -3.61
C ALA A 91 9.38 -3.33 -4.41
N ALA A 92 9.88 -3.42 -5.65
CA ALA A 92 10.08 -2.27 -6.53
C ALA A 92 8.76 -1.58 -6.93
N VAL A 93 7.71 -2.37 -7.21
CA VAL A 93 6.36 -1.84 -7.51
C VAL A 93 5.82 -1.05 -6.31
N TYR A 94 5.90 -1.61 -5.10
CA TYR A 94 5.43 -0.95 -3.89
C TYR A 94 6.27 0.28 -3.52
N ALA A 95 7.59 0.22 -3.68
CA ALA A 95 8.46 1.38 -3.47
C ALA A 95 8.11 2.52 -4.44
N THR A 96 7.88 2.20 -5.72
CA THR A 96 7.48 3.19 -6.73
C THR A 96 6.10 3.79 -6.38
N ALA A 97 5.13 2.95 -6.04
CA ALA A 97 3.80 3.41 -5.63
C ALA A 97 3.85 4.29 -4.37
N ALA A 98 4.70 3.95 -3.39
CA ALA A 98 4.91 4.73 -2.18
C ALA A 98 5.52 6.12 -2.48
N CYS A 99 6.51 6.19 -3.38
CA CYS A 99 7.08 7.47 -3.82
C CYS A 99 6.01 8.34 -4.49
N LEU A 100 5.24 7.79 -5.44
CA LEU A 100 4.17 8.53 -6.12
C LEU A 100 3.06 8.98 -5.17
N LYS A 101 2.71 8.14 -4.18
CA LYS A 101 1.77 8.47 -3.10
C LYS A 101 2.30 9.63 -2.25
N ALA A 102 3.57 9.61 -1.86
CA ALA A 102 4.20 10.67 -1.08
C ALA A 102 4.24 12.00 -1.84
N GLU A 103 4.60 11.97 -3.13
CA GLU A 103 4.57 13.14 -4.01
C GLU A 103 3.16 13.71 -4.17
N PHE A 104 2.17 12.85 -4.41
CA PHE A 104 0.78 13.26 -4.54
C PHE A 104 0.29 13.97 -3.27
N LYS A 105 0.49 13.36 -2.09
CA LYS A 105 0.10 13.96 -0.81
C LYS A 105 0.81 15.28 -0.56
N HIS A 106 2.12 15.36 -0.84
CA HIS A 106 2.87 16.60 -0.68
C HIS A 106 2.35 17.73 -1.57
N SER A 107 1.98 17.42 -2.82
CA SER A 107 1.38 18.39 -3.73
C SER A 107 0.01 18.87 -3.25
N MET A 108 -0.83 17.95 -2.75
CA MET A 108 -2.14 18.29 -2.18
C MET A 108 -1.99 19.19 -0.95
N GLU A 109 -1.17 18.82 0.02
CA GLU A 109 -0.95 19.61 1.25
C GLU A 109 -0.41 21.01 0.92
N LYS A 110 0.50 21.14 -0.05
CA LYS A 110 0.96 22.46 -0.54
C LYS A 110 -0.15 23.29 -1.18
N THR A 111 -1.12 22.65 -1.82
CA THR A 111 -2.25 23.35 -2.44
C THR A 111 -3.22 23.84 -1.37
N TYR A 112 -3.53 23.01 -0.37
CA TYR A 112 -4.39 23.40 0.75
C TYR A 112 -3.77 24.49 1.63
N ALA A 113 -2.47 24.39 1.94
CA ALA A 113 -1.78 25.40 2.75
C ALA A 113 -1.62 26.78 2.08
N LYS A 114 -2.00 26.93 0.80
CA LYS A 114 -2.03 28.22 0.09
C LYS A 114 -3.44 28.83 0.00
N VAL A 115 -4.46 28.09 0.43
CA VAL A 115 -5.87 28.51 0.40
C VAL A 115 -6.32 29.07 1.76
N ASP A 116 -5.55 28.80 2.81
CA ASP A 116 -5.59 29.51 4.10
C ASP A 116 -4.71 30.78 4.07
#